data_AF-A0A453GZ99-F1
#
_entry.id   AF-A0A453GZ99-F1
#
_cell.length_a   1.000
_cell.length_b   1.000
_cell.length_c   1.000
_cell.angle_alpha   90.00
_cell.angle_beta   90.00
_cell.angle_gamma   90.00
#
_symmetry.space_group_name_H-M   'P 1'
#
loop_
_entity.id
_entity.type
_entity.pdbx_description
1 polymer ?
#
loop_
_entity_poly.entity_id
_entity_poly.type
_entity_poly.pdbx_seq_one_letter_code
_entity_poly.pdbx_strand_id
1 'polypeptide(L)'
;VMAVRNLAAAEAVRQAVLAETPGGSVEVMELDLSSLASVRNFAADFAATGLPLNILVNNAGVMATPFSLSKDGIEMQFATNHVGHFLLTNLLLETMKKTSRESNVEGRIVNVSSEGHRFAYKEGIRFAKLNDEEEYVISVRSSRFPVRFTFFEDKSVTCCFNLALFRYSTIAAYGQSKLANILHANELARRFK
;
A
#
# COMPACT_ATOMS: atom_id res chain seq x y z
N VAL A 1 -15.47 -6.99 -0.66
CA VAL A 1 -15.37 -5.63 -1.21
C VAL A 1 -14.01 -5.45 -1.86
N MET A 2 -13.98 -5.07 -3.12
CA MET A 2 -12.80 -4.65 -3.87
C MET A 2 -12.75 -3.12 -3.84
N ALA A 3 -11.91 -2.59 -2.94
CA ALA A 3 -11.73 -1.16 -2.74
C ALA A 3 -10.66 -0.63 -3.71
N VAL A 4 -11.04 0.24 -4.64
CA VAL A 4 -10.21 0.63 -5.80
C VAL A 4 -10.40 2.08 -6.20
N ARG A 5 -9.36 2.69 -6.76
CA ARG A 5 -9.41 4.09 -7.25
C ARG A 5 -10.08 4.28 -8.61
N ASN A 6 -10.23 3.22 -9.41
CA ASN A 6 -10.80 3.29 -10.75
C ASN A 6 -11.95 2.29 -10.86
N LEU A 7 -13.17 2.80 -10.70
CA LEU A 7 -14.40 2.00 -10.70
C LEU A 7 -14.67 1.34 -12.07
N ALA A 8 -14.40 2.02 -13.18
CA ALA A 8 -14.65 1.49 -14.51
C ALA A 8 -13.78 0.25 -14.79
N ALA A 9 -12.49 0.33 -14.46
CA ALA A 9 -11.59 -0.82 -14.59
C ALA A 9 -11.96 -1.96 -13.63
N ALA A 10 -12.35 -1.61 -12.40
CA ALA A 10 -12.77 -2.57 -11.39
C ALA A 10 -14.05 -3.32 -11.76
N GLU A 11 -15.03 -2.65 -12.39
CA GLU A 11 -16.26 -3.31 -12.81
C GLU A 11 -15.98 -4.35 -13.91
N ALA A 12 -15.10 -4.05 -14.86
CA ALA A 12 -14.69 -5.03 -15.87
C ALA A 12 -14.05 -6.29 -15.22
N VAL A 13 -13.18 -6.10 -14.22
CA VAL A 13 -12.57 -7.21 -13.47
C VAL A 13 -13.61 -7.98 -12.65
N ARG A 14 -14.54 -7.27 -11.99
CA ARG A 14 -15.64 -7.88 -11.24
C ARG A 14 -16.46 -8.83 -12.12
N GLN A 15 -16.84 -8.39 -13.32
CA GLN A 15 -17.60 -9.23 -14.26
C GLN A 15 -16.83 -10.49 -14.66
N ALA A 16 -15.53 -10.36 -14.95
CA ALA A 16 -14.68 -11.51 -15.28
C ALA A 16 -14.58 -12.51 -14.12
N VAL A 17 -14.35 -12.03 -12.90
CA VAL A 17 -14.26 -12.90 -11.71
C VAL A 17 -15.58 -13.63 -11.44
N LEU A 18 -16.71 -12.94 -11.54
CA LEU A 18 -18.03 -13.54 -11.29
C LEU A 18 -18.40 -14.57 -12.37
N ALA A 19 -17.93 -14.40 -13.60
CA ALA A 19 -18.11 -15.40 -14.66
C ALA A 19 -17.37 -16.72 -14.36
N GLU A 20 -16.21 -16.63 -13.70
CA GLU A 20 -15.39 -17.78 -13.31
C GLU A 20 -15.75 -18.37 -11.94
N THR A 21 -16.52 -17.66 -11.12
CA THR A 21 -16.88 -18.06 -9.76
C THR A 21 -18.40 -18.09 -9.53
N PRO A 22 -19.11 -19.11 -10.04
CA PRO A 22 -20.55 -19.25 -9.82
C PRO A 22 -20.88 -19.31 -8.32
N GLY A 23 -21.67 -18.33 -7.84
CA GLY A 23 -22.03 -18.20 -6.41
C GLY A 23 -21.09 -17.30 -5.60
N GLY A 24 -20.00 -16.79 -6.19
CA GLY A 24 -19.18 -15.74 -5.59
C GLY A 24 -19.90 -14.39 -5.54
N SER A 25 -19.49 -13.54 -4.60
CA SER A 25 -19.95 -12.15 -4.52
C SER A 25 -18.75 -11.21 -4.47
N VAL A 26 -18.81 -10.15 -5.28
CA VAL A 26 -17.79 -9.11 -5.33
C VAL A 26 -18.52 -7.77 -5.39
N GLU A 27 -18.31 -6.95 -4.37
CA GLU A 27 -18.76 -5.55 -4.32
C GLU A 27 -17.58 -4.64 -4.65
N VAL A 28 -17.79 -3.60 -5.45
CA VAL A 28 -16.77 -2.61 -5.80
C VAL A 28 -17.09 -1.30 -5.10
N MET A 29 -16.09 -0.70 -4.48
CA MET A 29 -16.23 0.58 -3.77
C MET A 29 -15.02 1.46 -4.04
N GLU A 30 -15.23 2.77 -4.14
CA GLU A 30 -14.17 3.72 -4.45
C GLU A 30 -13.24 3.92 -3.26
N LEU A 31 -11.93 3.79 -3.48
CA LEU A 31 -10.91 4.10 -2.49
C LEU A 31 -9.63 4.60 -3.17
N ASP A 32 -9.30 5.86 -2.94
CA ASP A 32 -8.00 6.45 -3.27
C ASP A 32 -7.16 6.63 -1.99
N LEU A 33 -6.22 5.71 -1.77
CA LEU A 33 -5.32 5.74 -0.61
C LEU A 33 -4.37 6.94 -0.58
N SER A 34 -4.22 7.67 -1.69
CA SER A 34 -3.42 8.91 -1.73
C SER A 34 -4.20 10.14 -1.22
N SER A 35 -5.46 9.96 -0.81
CA SER A 35 -6.33 11.02 -0.31
C SER A 35 -6.95 10.60 1.02
N LEU A 36 -6.56 11.22 2.14
CA LEU A 36 -7.11 10.88 3.46
C LEU A 36 -8.62 11.16 3.55
N ALA A 37 -9.11 12.13 2.78
CA ALA A 37 -10.55 12.36 2.63
C ALA A 37 -11.25 11.17 1.96
N SER A 38 -10.68 10.61 0.89
CA SER A 38 -11.23 9.41 0.23
C SER A 38 -11.23 8.21 1.17
N VAL A 39 -10.16 8.01 1.95
CA VAL A 39 -10.09 6.94 2.96
C VAL A 39 -11.20 7.05 4.01
N ARG A 40 -11.48 8.27 4.49
CA ARG A 40 -12.57 8.52 5.44
C ARG A 40 -13.94 8.25 4.84
N ASN A 41 -14.18 8.72 3.62
CA ASN A 41 -15.43 8.50 2.90
C ASN A 41 -15.67 7.00 2.69
N PHE A 42 -14.68 6.28 2.16
CA PHE A 42 -14.76 4.83 1.98
C PHE A 42 -15.09 4.11 3.29
N ALA A 43 -14.42 4.44 4.40
CA ALA A 43 -14.67 3.77 5.68
C ALA A 43 -16.09 4.04 6.20
N ALA A 44 -16.60 5.28 6.03
CA ALA A 44 -17.97 5.63 6.37
C ALA A 44 -18.99 4.90 5.49
N ASP A 45 -18.78 4.89 4.17
CA ASP A 45 -19.64 4.22 3.21
C ASP A 45 -19.66 2.70 3.46
N PHE A 46 -18.50 2.09 3.72
CA PHE A 46 -18.42 0.67 4.05
C PHE A 46 -19.17 0.38 5.35
N ALA A 47 -18.99 1.19 6.40
CA ALA A 47 -19.72 1.00 7.64
C ALA A 47 -21.25 1.13 7.45
N ALA A 48 -21.69 2.04 6.58
CA ALA A 48 -23.10 2.24 6.25
C ALA A 48 -23.74 1.03 5.53
N THR A 49 -22.95 0.18 4.86
CA THR A 49 -23.46 -1.07 4.25
C THR A 49 -23.95 -2.08 5.29
N GLY A 50 -23.47 -2.00 6.54
CA GLY A 50 -23.75 -3.00 7.57
C GLY A 50 -23.12 -4.38 7.31
N LEU A 51 -22.25 -4.51 6.30
CA LEU A 51 -21.58 -5.76 5.99
C LEU A 51 -20.56 -6.15 7.08
N PRO A 52 -20.41 -7.45 7.38
CA PRO A 52 -19.37 -7.91 8.29
C PRO A 52 -17.96 -7.70 7.70
N LEU A 53 -16.99 -7.39 8.56
CA LEU A 53 -15.58 -7.27 8.19
C LEU A 53 -14.69 -8.22 9.00
N ASN A 54 -14.48 -9.42 8.47
CA ASN A 54 -13.60 -10.42 9.09
C ASN A 54 -12.13 -10.22 8.69
N ILE A 55 -11.85 -9.83 7.45
CA ILE A 55 -10.47 -9.74 6.93
C ILE A 55 -10.27 -8.39 6.23
N LEU A 56 -9.23 -7.67 6.63
CA LEU A 56 -8.74 -6.48 5.94
C LEU A 56 -7.37 -6.78 5.33
N VAL A 57 -7.26 -6.66 4.01
CA VAL A 57 -6.00 -6.86 3.29
C VAL A 57 -5.50 -5.51 2.74
N ASN A 58 -4.50 -4.93 3.41
CA ASN A 58 -3.80 -3.73 2.97
C ASN A 58 -2.79 -4.09 1.88
N ASN A 59 -3.31 -4.37 0.67
CA ASN A 59 -2.54 -4.86 -0.48
C ASN A 59 -2.05 -3.74 -1.41
N ALA A 60 -2.87 -2.72 -1.63
CA ALA A 60 -2.63 -1.75 -2.69
C ALA A 60 -1.29 -1.03 -2.55
N GLY A 61 -0.64 -0.72 -3.67
CA GLY A 61 0.57 0.07 -3.61
C GLY A 61 1.05 0.55 -4.97
N VAL A 62 1.82 1.63 -4.92
CA VAL A 62 2.56 2.19 -6.04
C VAL A 62 4.05 1.99 -5.80
N MET A 63 4.80 1.84 -6.89
CA MET A 63 6.24 1.59 -6.86
C MET A 63 6.89 2.33 -8.01
N ALA A 64 8.11 2.82 -7.78
CA ALA A 64 8.96 3.41 -8.81
C ALA A 64 8.33 4.62 -9.53
N THR A 65 7.47 5.37 -8.84
CA THR A 65 6.86 6.60 -9.37
C THR A 65 7.80 7.79 -9.23
N PRO A 66 7.72 8.80 -10.11
CA PRO A 66 8.38 10.08 -9.88
C PRO A 66 7.99 10.71 -8.55
N PHE A 67 8.84 11.59 -8.01
CA PHE A 67 8.49 12.35 -6.81
C PHE A 67 7.22 13.16 -7.08
N SER A 68 6.28 13.04 -6.15
CA SER A 68 5.06 13.83 -6.11
C SER A 68 4.51 13.81 -4.70
N LEU A 69 3.74 14.84 -4.37
CA LEU A 69 2.99 14.89 -3.13
C LEU A 69 1.54 14.46 -3.39
N SER A 70 0.98 13.74 -2.43
CA SER A 70 -0.44 13.43 -2.37
C SER A 70 -1.27 14.70 -2.11
N LYS A 71 -2.60 14.60 -2.16
CA LYS A 71 -3.50 15.73 -1.87
C LYS A 71 -3.30 16.28 -0.45
N ASP A 72 -2.77 15.46 0.45
CA ASP A 72 -2.51 15.77 1.85
C ASP A 72 -1.05 16.23 2.10
N GLY A 73 -0.27 16.47 1.03
CA GLY A 73 1.11 16.97 1.14
C GLY A 73 2.13 15.93 1.59
N ILE A 74 1.82 14.64 1.43
CA ILE A 74 2.69 13.52 1.82
C ILE A 74 3.32 12.91 0.57
N GLU A 75 4.59 12.52 0.61
CA GLU A 75 5.24 11.81 -0.50
C GLU A 75 4.40 10.61 -0.99
N MET A 76 4.19 10.53 -2.30
CA MET A 76 3.16 9.69 -2.92
C MET A 76 3.24 8.21 -2.57
N GLN A 77 4.44 7.62 -2.56
CA GLN A 77 4.61 6.20 -2.25
C GLN A 77 4.30 5.93 -0.78
N PHE A 78 4.78 6.78 0.13
CA PHE A 78 4.50 6.66 1.56
C PHE A 78 3.03 6.95 1.90
N ALA A 79 2.44 7.96 1.27
CA ALA A 79 1.03 8.30 1.40
C ALA A 79 0.14 7.10 1.04
N THR A 80 0.33 6.56 -0.17
CA THR A 80 -0.50 5.47 -0.71
C THR A 80 -0.23 4.14 -0.01
N ASN A 81 1.05 3.75 0.11
CA ASN A 81 1.40 2.40 0.54
C ASN A 81 1.28 2.21 2.06
N HIS A 82 1.38 3.30 2.83
CA HIS A 82 1.42 3.25 4.29
C HIS A 82 0.38 4.14 4.96
N VAL A 83 0.40 5.46 4.78
CA VAL A 83 -0.45 6.38 5.56
C VAL A 83 -1.95 6.15 5.30
N GLY A 84 -2.34 5.99 4.03
CA GLY A 84 -3.71 5.67 3.65
C GLY A 84 -4.18 4.36 4.29
N HIS A 85 -3.36 3.30 4.24
CA HIS A 85 -3.66 2.02 4.88
C HIS A 85 -3.71 2.10 6.41
N PHE A 86 -2.80 2.88 7.01
CA PHE A 86 -2.78 3.12 8.44
C PHE A 86 -4.08 3.77 8.89
N LEU A 87 -4.51 4.85 8.23
CA LEU A 87 -5.77 5.50 8.52
C LEU A 87 -6.96 4.55 8.30
N LEU A 88 -7.00 3.85 7.16
CA LEU A 88 -8.06 2.90 6.82
C LEU A 88 -8.24 1.83 7.90
N THR A 89 -7.14 1.24 8.33
CA THR A 89 -7.13 0.20 9.36
C THR A 89 -7.68 0.72 10.67
N ASN A 90 -7.26 1.91 11.10
CA ASN A 90 -7.76 2.51 12.34
C ASN A 90 -9.26 2.83 12.26
N LEU A 91 -9.75 3.33 11.13
CA LEU A 91 -11.17 3.66 10.95
C LEU A 91 -12.06 2.39 10.93
N LEU A 92 -11.58 1.30 10.33
CA LEU A 92 -12.35 0.06 10.21
C LEU A 92 -12.23 -0.87 11.43
N LEU A 93 -11.35 -0.55 12.37
CA LEU A 93 -11.03 -1.42 13.50
C LEU A 93 -12.26 -1.73 14.37
N GLU A 94 -13.11 -0.72 14.63
CA GLU A 94 -14.33 -0.94 15.43
C GLU A 94 -15.34 -1.82 14.69
N THR A 95 -15.47 -1.69 13.36
CA THR A 95 -16.28 -2.59 12.53
C THR A 95 -15.76 -4.02 12.63
N MET A 96 -14.44 -4.24 12.54
CA MET A 96 -13.84 -5.57 12.71
C MET A 96 -14.11 -6.17 14.10
N LYS A 97 -13.94 -5.38 15.17
CA LYS A 97 -14.23 -5.82 16.55
C LYS A 97 -15.71 -6.14 16.74
N LYS A 98 -16.61 -5.36 16.15
CA LYS A 98 -18.05 -5.62 16.17
C LYS A 98 -18.36 -6.94 15.46
N THR A 99 -17.90 -7.11 14.22
CA THR A 99 -18.07 -8.35 13.46
C THR A 99 -17.52 -9.55 14.22
N SER A 100 -16.34 -9.45 14.82
CA SER A 100 -15.74 -10.55 15.56
C SER A 100 -16.57 -10.98 16.77
N ARG A 101 -17.11 -10.01 17.53
CA ARG A 101 -18.03 -10.27 18.66
C ARG A 101 -19.35 -10.90 18.21
N GLU A 102 -19.93 -10.44 17.11
CA GLU A 102 -21.23 -10.91 16.62
C GLU A 102 -21.16 -12.28 15.94
N SER A 103 -20.06 -12.55 15.21
CA SER A 103 -19.88 -13.80 14.47
C SER A 103 -19.11 -14.87 15.23
N ASN A 104 -18.47 -14.52 16.36
CA ASN A 104 -17.51 -15.37 17.08
C ASN A 104 -16.36 -15.89 16.19
N VAL A 105 -15.98 -15.11 15.17
CA VAL A 105 -14.84 -15.39 14.28
C VAL A 105 -13.79 -14.31 14.48
N GLU A 106 -12.53 -14.71 14.66
CA GLU A 106 -11.42 -13.76 14.81
C GLU A 106 -11.19 -12.93 13.54
N GLY A 107 -10.99 -11.63 13.73
CA GLY A 107 -10.62 -10.73 12.64
C GLY A 107 -9.13 -10.87 12.27
N ARG A 108 -8.79 -10.63 11.00
CA ARG A 108 -7.39 -10.62 10.53
C ARG A 108 -7.08 -9.38 9.70
N ILE A 109 -6.02 -8.68 10.07
CA ILE A 109 -5.43 -7.59 9.27
C ILE A 109 -4.14 -8.12 8.63
N VAL A 110 -4.03 -7.99 7.30
CA VAL A 110 -2.86 -8.41 6.54
C VAL A 110 -2.25 -7.19 5.85
N ASN A 111 -1.02 -6.84 6.20
CA ASN A 111 -0.27 -5.77 5.54
C ASN A 111 0.72 -6.36 4.54
N VAL A 112 0.50 -6.09 3.26
CA VAL A 112 1.42 -6.56 2.21
C VAL A 112 2.66 -5.66 2.16
N SER A 113 3.81 -6.26 2.42
CA SER A 113 5.13 -5.63 2.29
C SER A 113 5.82 -6.08 0.99
N SER A 114 7.15 -6.00 0.94
CA SER A 114 7.99 -6.42 -0.19
C SER A 114 9.42 -6.62 0.30
N GLU A 115 10.22 -7.46 -0.37
CA GLU A 115 11.68 -7.49 -0.21
C GLU A 115 12.32 -6.10 -0.42
N GLY A 116 11.61 -5.19 -1.12
CA GLY A 116 12.00 -3.78 -1.23
C GLY A 116 12.22 -3.05 0.10
N HIS A 117 11.64 -3.53 1.22
CA HIS A 117 11.88 -2.95 2.55
C HIS A 117 13.37 -2.91 2.93
N ARG A 118 14.19 -3.82 2.37
CA ARG A 118 15.64 -3.87 2.61
C ARG A 118 16.40 -2.68 2.01
N PHE A 119 15.78 -1.94 1.10
CA PHE A 119 16.33 -0.71 0.54
C PHE A 119 15.91 0.55 1.29
N ALA A 120 15.20 0.42 2.43
CA ALA A 120 15.00 1.53 3.34
C ALA A 120 16.35 2.05 3.88
N TYR A 121 16.36 3.27 4.41
CA TYR A 121 17.57 3.86 4.98
C TYR A 121 18.06 3.08 6.20
N LYS A 122 19.36 3.13 6.47
CA LYS A 122 19.98 2.39 7.58
C LYS A 122 19.45 2.82 8.95
N GLU A 123 19.14 4.10 9.08
CA GLU A 123 18.52 4.73 10.25
C GLU A 123 17.01 4.50 10.35
N GLY A 124 16.40 3.79 9.40
CA GLY A 124 14.96 3.52 9.35
C GLY A 124 14.18 4.54 8.52
N ILE A 125 12.97 4.88 8.96
CA ILE A 125 12.06 5.78 8.24
C ILE A 125 12.43 7.23 8.58
N ARG A 126 12.63 8.06 7.56
CA ARG A 126 13.00 9.48 7.71
C ARG A 126 11.76 10.38 7.76
N PHE A 127 10.94 10.27 8.81
CA PHE A 127 9.67 10.99 8.90
C PHE A 127 9.78 12.51 8.70
N ALA A 128 10.79 13.16 9.29
CA ALA A 128 10.99 14.60 9.19
C ALA A 128 11.34 15.09 7.77
N LYS A 129 11.79 14.18 6.90
CA LYS A 129 12.32 14.47 5.56
C LYS A 129 11.47 13.84 4.46
N LEU A 130 10.34 13.25 4.84
CA LEU A 130 9.54 12.41 3.95
C LEU A 130 9.08 13.17 2.71
N ASN A 131 8.76 14.46 2.86
CA ASN A 131 8.12 15.27 1.83
C ASN A 131 9.10 16.17 1.08
N ASP A 132 10.41 16.02 1.31
CA ASP A 132 11.46 16.78 0.67
C ASP A 132 12.12 15.92 -0.42
N GLU A 133 12.00 16.32 -1.69
CA GLU A 133 12.57 15.59 -2.83
C GLU A 133 14.10 15.45 -2.70
N GLU A 134 14.78 16.49 -2.20
CA GLU A 134 16.24 16.54 -2.15
C GLU A 134 16.83 15.56 -1.12
N GLU A 135 16.03 15.16 -0.14
CA GLU A 135 16.43 14.20 0.90
C GLU A 135 16.40 12.74 0.43
N TYR A 136 15.87 12.48 -0.78
CA TYR A 136 15.89 11.18 -1.43
C TYR A 136 17.13 10.95 -2.29
N VAL A 137 18.06 11.91 -2.37
CA VAL A 137 19.31 11.75 -3.12
C VAL A 137 20.19 10.73 -2.40
N ILE A 138 20.40 9.58 -3.03
CA ILE A 138 21.48 8.68 -2.62
C ILE A 138 22.76 9.27 -3.17
N SER A 139 23.67 9.71 -2.29
CA SER A 139 25.06 10.00 -2.69
C SER A 139 25.65 8.71 -3.25
N VAL A 140 25.66 8.59 -4.58
CA VAL A 140 26.37 7.51 -5.24
C VAL A 140 27.86 7.80 -5.10
N ARG A 141 28.48 7.37 -4.00
CA ARG A 141 29.91 7.06 -4.05
C ARG A 141 30.05 5.97 -5.11
N SER A 142 30.80 6.27 -6.15
CA SER A 142 30.96 5.41 -7.33
C SER A 142 31.57 4.06 -6.95
N SER A 143 30.73 3.11 -6.53
CA SER A 143 31.10 1.71 -6.45
C SER A 143 30.10 0.95 -7.30
N ARG A 144 30.53 0.67 -8.54
CA ARG A 144 29.87 -0.22 -9.49
C ARG A 144 29.60 -1.57 -8.82
N PHE A 145 28.39 -1.79 -8.36
CA PHE A 145 27.88 -3.14 -8.08
C PHE A 145 26.66 -3.36 -8.99
N PRO A 146 26.75 -4.26 -10.00
CA PRO A 146 25.58 -4.61 -10.78
C PRO A 146 24.64 -5.45 -9.91
N VAL A 147 23.47 -4.89 -9.57
CA VAL A 147 22.39 -5.68 -8.94
C VAL A 147 21.59 -6.31 -10.06
N ARG A 148 21.77 -7.61 -10.28
CA ARG A 148 21.02 -8.39 -11.29
C ARG A 148 19.79 -8.98 -10.61
N PHE A 149 18.60 -8.46 -10.91
CA PHE A 149 17.34 -9.12 -10.56
C PHE A 149 17.00 -10.13 -11.66
N THR A 150 17.11 -11.42 -11.35
CA THR A 150 16.53 -12.49 -12.17
C THR A 150 15.12 -12.77 -11.68
N PHE A 151 14.11 -12.32 -12.43
CA PHE A 151 12.75 -12.83 -12.31
C PHE A 151 12.64 -14.12 -13.12
N PHE A 152 12.07 -15.16 -12.52
CA PHE A 152 11.76 -16.44 -13.18
C PHE A 152 10.72 -16.20 -14.29
N GLU A 153 10.89 -16.91 -15.41
CA GLU A 153 10.11 -16.89 -16.68
C GLU A 153 10.44 -15.78 -17.71
N ASP A 154 11.55 -16.03 -18.41
CA ASP A 154 11.71 -16.06 -19.87
C ASP A 154 11.29 -14.88 -20.78
N LYS A 155 11.25 -13.64 -20.26
CA LYS A 155 11.41 -12.44 -21.10
C LYS A 155 12.34 -11.44 -20.42
N SER A 156 13.52 -11.25 -21.00
CA SER A 156 14.51 -10.26 -20.61
C SER A 156 13.99 -8.84 -20.88
N VAL A 157 13.10 -8.33 -20.04
CA VAL A 157 12.84 -6.89 -19.97
C VAL A 157 14.06 -6.25 -19.31
N THR A 158 15.00 -5.79 -20.14
CA THR A 158 16.05 -4.89 -19.67
C THR A 158 15.37 -3.55 -19.39
N CYS A 159 14.99 -3.29 -18.14
CA CYS A 159 14.60 -1.96 -17.74
C CYS A 159 15.88 -1.09 -17.79
N CYS A 160 16.08 -0.38 -18.90
CA CYS A 160 17.11 0.63 -19.00
C CYS A 160 16.80 1.73 -17.99
N PHE A 161 17.47 1.70 -16.84
CA PHE A 161 17.58 2.84 -15.94
C PHE A 161 18.27 3.96 -16.74
N ASN A 162 17.49 4.92 -17.22
CA ASN A 162 18.03 6.08 -17.89
C ASN A 162 18.83 6.88 -16.85
N LEU A 163 20.16 6.83 -16.96
CA LEU A 163 21.11 7.36 -15.98
C LEU A 163 21.36 8.87 -16.19
N ALA A 164 20.28 9.63 -16.39
CA ALA A 164 20.31 11.07 -16.59
C ALA A 164 19.39 11.75 -15.55
N LEU A 165 20.00 12.51 -14.63
CA LEU A 165 19.38 13.31 -13.55
C LEU A 165 18.58 12.53 -12.48
N PHE A 166 19.26 11.71 -11.68
CA PHE A 166 18.69 11.18 -10.43
C PHE A 166 18.69 12.25 -9.33
N ARG A 167 17.58 12.97 -9.14
CA ARG A 167 17.32 13.77 -7.92
C ARG A 167 16.58 12.97 -6.84
N TYR A 168 15.68 12.06 -7.22
CA TYR A 168 14.87 11.28 -6.27
C TYR A 168 15.13 9.77 -6.39
N SER A 169 15.48 9.11 -5.28
CA SER A 169 15.59 7.65 -5.22
C SER A 169 14.21 7.00 -5.02
N THR A 170 13.62 6.57 -6.12
CA THR A 170 12.32 5.90 -6.14
C THR A 170 12.31 4.60 -5.34
N ILE A 171 13.44 3.89 -5.27
CA ILE A 171 13.60 2.62 -4.55
C ILE A 171 13.68 2.86 -3.04
N ALA A 172 14.38 3.91 -2.59
CA ALA A 172 14.48 4.22 -1.15
C ALA A 172 13.12 4.65 -0.59
N ALA A 173 12.38 5.48 -1.34
CA ALA A 173 11.01 5.88 -0.99
C ALA A 173 10.06 4.68 -0.89
N TYR A 174 10.11 3.79 -1.89
CA TYR A 174 9.36 2.54 -1.84
C TYR A 174 9.77 1.70 -0.62
N GLY A 175 11.07 1.53 -0.40
CA GLY A 175 11.64 0.71 0.67
C GLY A 175 11.17 1.15 2.05
N GLN A 176 11.24 2.45 2.38
CA GLN A 176 10.74 2.93 3.66
C GLN A 176 9.22 2.75 3.81
N SER A 177 8.43 2.88 2.73
CA SER A 177 6.99 2.64 2.79
C SER A 177 6.67 1.17 3.11
N LYS A 178 7.47 0.23 2.60
CA LYS A 178 7.31 -1.21 2.86
C LYS A 178 7.87 -1.63 4.21
N LEU A 179 8.92 -0.97 4.70
CA LEU A 179 9.37 -1.09 6.09
C LEU A 179 8.27 -0.62 7.06
N ALA A 180 7.61 0.51 6.76
CA ALA A 180 6.52 1.03 7.57
C ALA A 180 5.33 0.05 7.67
N ASN A 181 5.03 -0.70 6.60
CA ASN A 181 4.01 -1.75 6.63
C ASN A 181 4.36 -2.92 7.56
N ILE A 182 5.64 -3.32 7.64
CA ILE A 182 6.10 -4.36 8.57
C ILE A 182 5.98 -3.87 10.01
N LEU A 183 6.45 -2.65 10.28
CA LEU A 183 6.38 -2.05 11.61
C LEU A 183 4.92 -1.88 12.09
N HIS A 184 4.03 -1.49 11.19
CA HIS A 184 2.60 -1.39 11.49
C HIS A 184 1.98 -2.74 11.82
N ALA A 185 2.29 -3.80 11.06
CA ALA A 185 1.80 -5.14 11.37
C ALA A 185 2.30 -5.63 12.74
N ASN A 186 3.56 -5.38 13.07
CA ASN A 186 4.13 -5.72 14.38
C ASN A 186 3.44 -4.96 15.52
N GLU A 187 3.17 -3.67 15.33
CA GLU A 187 2.49 -2.86 16.33
C GLU A 187 1.01 -3.27 16.51
N LEU A 188 0.31 -3.61 15.43
CA LEU A 188 -1.04 -4.18 15.51
C LEU A 188 -1.02 -5.50 16.29
N ALA A 189 -0.07 -6.39 16.00
CA ALA A 189 0.08 -7.65 16.72
C ALA A 189 0.38 -7.41 18.21
N ARG A 190 1.23 -6.45 18.56
CA ARG A 190 1.54 -6.10 19.96
C ARG A 190 0.32 -5.55 20.72
N ARG A 191 -0.61 -4.88 20.04
CA ARG A 191 -1.79 -4.25 20.66
C ARG A 191 -3.00 -5.18 20.79
N PHE A 192 -3.14 -6.13 19.86
CA PHE A 192 -4.37 -6.93 19.70
C PHE A 192 -4.15 -8.45 19.80
N LYS A 193 -2.91 -8.91 20.01
CA LYS A 193 -2.64 -10.27 20.52
C LYS A 193 -2.38 -10.21 22.01
#